data_AF-A0A066UED8-F1
#
_entry.id   AF-A0A066UED8-F1
#
_cell.length_a   1.000
_cell.length_b   1.000
_cell.length_c   1.000
_cell.angle_alpha   90.00
_cell.angle_beta   90.00
_cell.angle_gamma   90.00
#
_symmetry.space_group_name_H-M   'P 1'
#
loop_
_entity.id
_entity.type
_entity.pdbx_description
1 polymer ?
#
loop_
_entity_poly.entity_id
_entity_poly.type
_entity_poly.pdbx_seq_one_letter_code
_entity_poly.pdbx_strand_id
1 'polypeptide(L)'
;MTPAKAGAVAAVVSGIPSTAHALFTGGDVLAATRAAGTLLPGRRGRPGVVAGFVAHVVVSAAWTGVLAAVARHRRLGAGGGAVAGLAIAVLDLGIAARAYPAVRDLPRGPQILDHLVFGAVTGALLDRPRETDQRTTSTTSPGFSEL
;
A
#
# COMPACT_ATOMS: atom_id res chain seq x y z
N MET A 1 1.30 -12.04 8.41
CA MET A 1 0.34 -12.00 7.26
C MET A 1 1.11 -12.14 5.94
N THR A 2 0.51 -12.60 4.84
CA THR A 2 1.22 -12.63 3.53
C THR A 2 1.37 -11.21 2.97
N PRO A 3 2.43 -10.91 2.19
CA PRO A 3 2.60 -9.60 1.56
C PRO A 3 1.41 -9.19 0.70
N ALA A 4 0.83 -10.12 -0.06
CA ALA A 4 -0.34 -9.85 -0.89
C ALA A 4 -1.55 -9.36 -0.06
N LYS A 5 -1.85 -10.00 1.07
CA LYS A 5 -2.92 -9.56 1.98
C LYS A 5 -2.59 -8.22 2.64
N ALA A 6 -1.33 -8.00 3.03
CA ALA A 6 -0.87 -6.72 3.58
C ALA A 6 -1.07 -5.57 2.58
N GLY A 7 -0.62 -5.77 1.33
CA GLY A 7 -0.77 -4.78 0.27
C GLY A 7 -2.23 -4.48 -0.05
N ALA A 8 -3.10 -5.51 -0.10
CA ALA A 8 -4.52 -5.31 -0.36
C ALA A 8 -5.20 -4.47 0.74
N VAL A 9 -4.96 -4.79 2.01
CA VAL A 9 -5.50 -4.01 3.14
C VAL A 9 -4.95 -2.58 3.13
N ALA A 10 -3.63 -2.44 2.94
CA ALA A 10 -2.98 -1.14 2.90
C ALA A 10 -3.53 -0.26 1.77
N ALA A 11 -3.69 -0.80 0.54
CA ALA A 11 -4.20 -0.08 -0.61
C ALA A 11 -5.62 0.46 -0.40
N VAL A 12 -6.50 -0.32 0.24
CA VAL A 12 -7.86 0.12 0.56
C VAL A 12 -7.86 1.22 1.63
N VAL A 13 -7.15 0.99 2.73
CA VAL A 13 -7.13 1.93 3.87
C VAL A 13 -6.43 3.23 3.50
N SER A 14 -5.40 3.17 2.65
CA SER A 14 -4.66 4.34 2.20
C SER A 14 -5.48 5.31 1.36
N GLY A 15 -6.58 4.90 0.75
CA GLY A 15 -7.42 5.82 -0.04
C GLY A 15 -8.33 6.71 0.80
N ILE A 16 -8.39 6.51 2.12
CA ILE A 16 -9.30 7.25 3.01
C ILE A 16 -8.98 8.74 3.07
N PRO A 17 -7.71 9.20 3.27
CA PRO A 17 -7.42 10.63 3.37
C PRO A 17 -7.82 11.42 2.12
N SER A 18 -7.48 10.93 0.92
CA SER A 18 -7.91 11.59 -0.33
C SER A 18 -9.41 11.54 -0.58
N THR A 19 -10.08 10.43 -0.26
CA THR A 19 -11.54 10.32 -0.38
C THR A 19 -12.24 11.29 0.58
N ALA A 20 -11.80 11.35 1.84
CA ALA A 20 -12.33 12.26 2.83
C ALA A 20 -12.13 13.71 2.39
N HIS A 21 -10.92 14.08 1.94
CA HIS A 21 -10.66 15.42 1.43
C HIS A 21 -11.59 15.78 0.26
N ALA A 22 -11.75 14.89 -0.72
CA ALA A 22 -12.64 15.13 -1.86
C ALA A 22 -14.09 15.35 -1.40
N LEU A 23 -14.60 14.54 -0.46
CA LEU A 23 -15.94 14.73 0.11
C LEU A 23 -16.08 16.06 0.85
N PHE A 24 -15.08 16.43 1.66
CA PHE A 24 -15.09 17.69 2.42
C PHE A 24 -15.02 18.93 1.53
N THR A 25 -14.32 18.87 0.41
CA THR A 25 -14.19 19.99 -0.53
C THR A 25 -15.20 19.97 -1.67
N GLY A 26 -16.14 19.01 -1.69
CA GLY A 26 -17.08 18.81 -2.81
C GLY A 26 -16.41 18.43 -4.13
N GLY A 27 -15.22 17.85 -4.08
CA GLY A 27 -14.43 17.42 -5.23
C GLY A 27 -14.79 16.00 -5.73
N ASP A 28 -14.14 15.59 -6.81
CA ASP A 28 -14.33 14.27 -7.40
C ASP A 28 -13.51 13.19 -6.67
N VAL A 29 -14.21 12.27 -6.01
CA VAL A 29 -13.62 11.14 -5.26
C VAL A 29 -12.82 10.18 -6.14
N LEU A 30 -13.12 10.10 -7.45
CA LEU A 30 -12.42 9.23 -8.39
C LEU A 30 -11.35 9.98 -9.19
N ALA A 31 -11.07 11.25 -8.89
CA ALA A 31 -10.08 12.05 -9.63
C ALA A 31 -8.70 11.39 -9.63
N ALA A 32 -8.24 10.93 -8.47
CA ALA A 32 -6.94 10.27 -8.32
C ALA A 32 -6.86 8.97 -9.11
N THR A 33 -7.89 8.12 -8.98
CA THR A 33 -7.99 6.88 -9.76
C THR A 33 -8.02 7.19 -11.25
N ARG A 34 -8.86 8.14 -11.70
CA ARG A 34 -8.95 8.49 -13.12
C ARG A 34 -7.62 8.99 -13.68
N ALA A 35 -6.92 9.84 -12.93
CA ALA A 35 -5.60 10.37 -13.29
C ALA A 35 -4.55 9.25 -13.42
N ALA A 36 -4.56 8.28 -12.50
CA ALA A 36 -3.66 7.12 -12.55
C ALA A 36 -3.81 6.30 -13.84
N GLY A 37 -4.96 6.38 -14.53
CA GLY A 37 -5.17 5.72 -15.83
C GLY A 37 -4.23 6.21 -16.93
N THR A 38 -3.58 7.37 -16.75
CA THR A 38 -2.56 7.89 -17.66
C THR A 38 -1.21 7.17 -17.56
N LEU A 39 -0.98 6.44 -16.47
CA LEU A 39 0.26 5.68 -16.23
C LEU A 39 0.37 4.45 -17.13
N LEU A 40 -0.74 3.92 -17.65
CA LEU A 40 -0.69 2.75 -18.52
C LEU A 40 -0.06 3.10 -19.88
N PRO A 41 0.78 2.21 -20.45
CA PRO A 41 1.37 2.40 -21.77
C PRO A 41 0.30 2.74 -22.83
N GLY A 42 0.57 3.75 -23.66
CA GLY A 42 -0.36 4.24 -24.69
C GLY A 42 -1.53 5.09 -24.17
N ARG A 43 -1.63 5.36 -22.86
CA ARG A 43 -2.75 6.12 -22.25
C ARG A 43 -2.37 7.46 -21.64
N ARG A 44 -1.18 7.99 -21.94
CA ARG A 44 -0.62 9.20 -21.30
C ARG A 44 -1.53 10.44 -21.30
N GLY A 45 -2.39 10.60 -22.31
CA GLY A 45 -3.40 11.67 -22.39
C GLY A 45 -4.86 11.19 -22.22
N ARG A 46 -5.08 9.96 -21.78
CA ARG A 46 -6.39 9.28 -21.75
C ARG A 46 -6.72 8.78 -20.34
N PRO A 47 -7.01 9.70 -19.41
CA PRO A 47 -7.38 9.34 -18.03
C PRO A 47 -8.63 8.45 -18.03
N GLY A 48 -8.78 7.58 -17.04
CA GLY A 48 -9.89 6.64 -16.99
C GLY A 48 -9.88 5.79 -15.72
N VAL A 49 -11.06 5.57 -15.14
CA VAL A 49 -11.20 4.90 -13.83
C VAL A 49 -10.75 3.44 -13.89
N VAL A 50 -11.16 2.66 -14.90
CA VAL A 50 -10.76 1.25 -15.03
C VAL A 50 -9.25 1.11 -15.21
N ALA A 51 -8.68 1.87 -16.15
CA ALA A 51 -7.24 1.90 -16.39
C ALA A 51 -6.48 2.34 -15.13
N GLY A 52 -7.02 3.31 -14.42
CA GLY A 52 -6.45 3.83 -13.18
C GLY A 52 -6.50 2.86 -12.02
N PHE A 53 -7.59 2.11 -11.88
CA PHE A 53 -7.68 1.02 -10.92
C PHE A 53 -6.62 -0.05 -11.20
N VAL A 54 -6.44 -0.44 -12.48
CA VAL A 54 -5.38 -1.39 -12.86
C VAL A 54 -3.99 -0.84 -12.53
N ALA A 55 -3.71 0.41 -12.89
CA ALA A 55 -2.44 1.06 -12.56
C ALA A 55 -2.20 1.09 -11.05
N HIS A 56 -3.23 1.44 -10.27
CA HIS A 56 -3.18 1.50 -8.81
C HIS A 56 -2.85 0.13 -8.21
N VAL A 57 -3.56 -0.94 -8.62
CA VAL A 57 -3.28 -2.31 -8.14
C VAL A 57 -1.85 -2.73 -8.44
N VAL A 58 -1.36 -2.47 -9.66
CA VAL A 58 0.01 -2.83 -10.07
C VAL A 58 1.06 -2.07 -9.24
N VAL A 59 0.89 -0.76 -9.10
CA VAL A 59 1.82 0.09 -8.34
C VAL A 59 1.81 -0.28 -6.86
N SER A 60 0.64 -0.46 -6.24
CA SER A 60 0.53 -0.90 -4.84
C SER A 60 1.17 -2.27 -4.63
N ALA A 61 0.99 -3.22 -5.55
CA ALA A 61 1.63 -4.54 -5.47
C ALA A 61 3.16 -4.43 -5.58
N ALA A 62 3.67 -3.61 -6.51
CA ALA A 62 5.11 -3.38 -6.68
C ALA A 62 5.73 -2.80 -5.41
N TRP A 63 5.14 -1.73 -4.85
CA TRP A 63 5.63 -1.13 -3.61
C TRP A 63 5.51 -2.05 -2.40
N THR A 64 4.43 -2.82 -2.29
CA THR A 64 4.30 -3.84 -1.25
C THR A 64 5.42 -4.88 -1.35
N GLY A 65 5.77 -5.30 -2.56
CA GLY A 65 6.89 -6.22 -2.80
C GLY A 65 8.23 -5.65 -2.34
N VAL A 66 8.50 -4.38 -2.66
CA VAL A 66 9.70 -3.66 -2.20
C VAL A 66 9.73 -3.57 -0.68
N LEU A 67 8.64 -3.14 -0.05
CA LEU A 67 8.56 -3.04 1.42
C LEU A 67 8.68 -4.40 2.10
N ALA A 68 8.07 -5.45 1.54
CA ALA A 68 8.23 -6.82 2.02
C ALA A 68 9.68 -7.29 1.92
N ALA A 69 10.38 -6.98 0.82
CA ALA A 69 11.78 -7.31 0.67
C ALA A 69 12.66 -6.61 1.71
N VAL A 70 12.41 -5.32 1.99
CA VAL A 70 13.10 -4.57 3.04
C VAL A 70 12.79 -5.13 4.43
N ALA A 71 11.52 -5.45 4.69
CA ALA A 71 11.04 -5.99 5.97
C ALA A 71 11.69 -7.33 6.34
N ARG A 72 12.14 -8.12 5.35
CA ARG A 72 12.90 -9.36 5.59
C ARG A 72 14.24 -9.12 6.28
N HIS A 73 14.85 -7.96 6.08
CA HIS A 73 16.17 -7.62 6.64
C HIS A 73 16.07 -6.66 7.83
N ARG A 74 15.04 -5.81 7.87
CA ARG A 74 14.80 -4.88 8.97
C ARG A 74 13.32 -4.72 9.25
N ARG A 75 12.92 -4.93 10.51
CA ARG A 75 11.55 -4.65 10.98
C ARG A 75 11.23 -3.19 10.73
N LEU A 76 10.16 -2.92 9.97
CA LEU A 76 9.78 -1.57 9.59
C LEU A 76 8.86 -0.93 10.64
N GLY A 77 7.93 -1.72 11.18
CA GLY A 77 6.83 -1.25 12.00
C GLY A 77 5.97 -0.20 11.29
N ALA A 78 5.03 0.40 12.03
CA ALA A 78 4.23 1.50 11.51
C ALA A 78 5.09 2.74 11.22
N GLY A 79 6.05 3.06 12.10
CA GLY A 79 6.89 4.27 11.97
C GLY A 79 7.86 4.21 10.78
N GLY A 80 8.66 3.14 10.67
CA GLY A 80 9.55 2.95 9.52
C GLY A 80 8.77 2.72 8.23
N GLY A 81 7.60 2.08 8.31
CA GLY A 81 6.64 2.00 7.22
C GLY A 81 6.18 3.38 6.73
N ALA A 82 5.80 4.28 7.65
CA ALA A 82 5.39 5.64 7.30
C ALA A 82 6.52 6.43 6.61
N VAL A 83 7.75 6.34 7.13
CA VAL A 83 8.93 6.97 6.50
C VAL A 83 9.15 6.42 5.09
N ALA A 84 9.03 5.11 4.91
CA ALA A 84 9.11 4.51 3.58
C ALA A 84 7.96 4.97 2.67
N GLY A 85 6.74 5.10 3.21
CA GLY A 85 5.59 5.69 2.52
C GLY A 85 5.86 7.11 2.04
N LEU A 86 6.46 7.96 2.88
CA LEU A 86 6.86 9.31 2.49
C LEU A 86 7.90 9.29 1.35
N ALA A 87 8.88 8.38 1.41
CA ALA A 87 9.85 8.22 0.33
C ALA A 87 9.17 7.81 -0.99
N ILE A 88 8.19 6.91 -0.92
CA ILE A 88 7.38 6.54 -2.09
C ILE A 88 6.61 7.76 -2.62
N ALA A 89 5.99 8.56 -1.75
CA ALA A 89 5.27 9.76 -2.15
C ALA A 89 6.18 10.74 -2.92
N VAL A 90 7.43 10.91 -2.48
CA VAL A 90 8.42 11.75 -3.17
C VAL A 90 8.75 11.20 -4.56
N LEU A 91 8.88 9.88 -4.71
CA LEU A 91 9.14 9.25 -6.00
C LEU A 91 7.93 9.39 -6.94
N ASP A 92 6.74 9.02 -6.47
CA ASP A 92 5.52 8.97 -7.28
C ASP A 92 5.01 10.38 -7.64
N LEU A 93 4.96 11.31 -6.66
CA LEU A 93 4.44 12.66 -6.87
C LEU A 93 5.51 13.68 -7.30
N GLY A 94 6.79 13.39 -7.01
CA GLY A 94 7.89 14.30 -7.33
C GLY A 94 8.58 13.98 -8.65
N ILE A 95 8.85 12.70 -8.91
CA ILE A 95 9.57 12.26 -10.12
C ILE A 95 8.58 11.77 -11.17
N ALA A 96 7.74 10.78 -10.85
CA ALA A 96 6.84 10.19 -11.83
C ALA A 96 5.78 11.20 -12.31
N ALA A 97 5.16 11.97 -11.42
CA ALA A 97 4.16 12.97 -11.80
C ALA A 97 4.68 14.08 -12.75
N ARG A 98 6.01 14.30 -12.87
CA ARG A 98 6.56 15.20 -13.90
C ARG A 98 6.24 14.73 -15.32
N ALA A 99 6.13 13.42 -15.50
CA ALA A 99 5.81 12.81 -16.78
C ALA A 99 4.29 12.69 -17.04
N TYR A 100 3.45 12.90 -16.04
CA TYR A 100 1.99 12.67 -16.08
C TYR A 100 1.23 13.89 -15.52
N PRO A 101 0.87 14.87 -16.38
CA PRO A 101 0.21 16.11 -15.96
C PRO A 101 -1.06 15.88 -15.13
N ALA A 102 -1.90 14.91 -15.51
CA ALA A 102 -3.12 14.60 -14.77
C ALA A 102 -2.88 14.19 -13.31
N VAL A 103 -1.73 13.57 -13.00
CA VAL A 103 -1.35 13.22 -11.62
C VAL A 103 -0.81 14.44 -10.88
N ARG A 104 -0.11 15.34 -11.59
CA ARG A 104 0.45 16.58 -11.02
C ARG A 104 -0.62 17.56 -10.56
N ASP A 105 -1.79 17.56 -11.19
CA ASP A 105 -2.90 18.46 -10.91
C ASP A 105 -3.70 18.06 -9.66
N LEU A 106 -3.44 16.88 -9.08
CA LEU A 106 -4.11 16.43 -7.87
C LEU A 106 -3.65 17.21 -6.62
N PRO A 107 -4.54 17.41 -5.63
CA PRO A 107 -4.16 17.95 -4.33
C PRO A 107 -3.06 17.10 -3.67
N ARG A 108 -1.86 17.66 -3.49
CA ARG A 108 -0.69 16.90 -3.01
C ARG A 108 -0.81 16.45 -1.56
N GLY A 109 -1.39 17.29 -0.70
CA GLY A 109 -1.50 17.00 0.74
C GLY A 109 -2.17 15.65 1.01
N PRO A 110 -3.41 15.43 0.54
CA PRO A 110 -4.09 14.15 0.70
C PRO A 110 -3.34 12.97 0.07
N GLN A 111 -2.72 13.15 -1.10
CA GLN A 111 -1.93 12.09 -1.74
C GLN A 111 -0.71 11.69 -0.91
N ILE A 112 -0.02 12.65 -0.28
CA ILE A 112 1.09 12.34 0.63
C ILE A 112 0.58 11.57 1.86
N LEU A 113 -0.58 11.95 2.40
CA LEU A 113 -1.20 11.22 3.51
C LEU A 113 -1.57 9.79 3.13
N ASP A 114 -2.12 9.57 1.94
CA ASP A 114 -2.42 8.23 1.43
C ASP A 114 -1.15 7.36 1.43
N HIS A 115 -0.02 7.89 0.98
CA HIS A 115 1.26 7.17 0.96
C HIS A 115 1.82 6.90 2.36
N LEU A 116 1.70 7.86 3.29
CA LEU A 116 2.08 7.68 4.69
C LEU A 116 1.26 6.54 5.33
N VAL A 117 -0.06 6.54 5.12
CA VAL A 117 -0.97 5.50 5.61
C VAL A 117 -0.64 4.16 4.97
N PHE A 118 -0.44 4.12 3.64
CA PHE A 118 -0.05 2.91 2.92
C PHE A 118 1.22 2.29 3.52
N GLY A 119 2.26 3.10 3.69
CA GLY A 119 3.52 2.67 4.26
C GLY A 119 3.39 2.19 5.71
N ALA A 120 2.70 2.96 6.55
CA ALA A 120 2.49 2.63 7.96
C ALA A 120 1.71 1.32 8.14
N VAL A 121 0.61 1.15 7.41
CA VAL A 121 -0.22 -0.05 7.45
C VAL A 121 0.57 -1.24 6.91
N THR A 122 1.25 -1.11 5.77
CA THR A 122 2.06 -2.20 5.20
C THR A 122 3.16 -2.63 6.16
N GLY A 123 3.93 -1.69 6.71
CA GLY A 123 5.00 -1.97 7.66
C GLY A 123 4.50 -2.64 8.94
N ALA A 124 3.39 -2.16 9.52
CA ALA A 124 2.78 -2.77 10.69
C ALA A 124 2.29 -4.21 10.42
N LEU A 125 1.70 -4.45 9.26
CA LEU A 125 1.13 -5.75 8.88
C LEU A 125 2.18 -6.80 8.49
N LEU A 126 3.30 -6.36 7.92
CA LEU A 126 4.45 -7.21 7.61
C LEU A 126 5.22 -7.61 8.88
N ASP A 127 5.27 -6.75 9.89
CA ASP A 127 5.99 -7.00 11.15
C ASP A 127 5.25 -7.91 12.12
N ARG A 128 3.95 -8.18 11.89
CA ARG A 128 3.17 -9.07 12.76
C ARG A 128 3.78 -10.48 12.78
N PRO A 129 4.03 -11.06 13.97
CA PRO A 129 4.46 -12.44 14.11
C PRO A 129 3.54 -13.37 13.30
N ARG A 130 4.10 -14.39 12.65
CA ARG A 130 3.30 -15.46 12.06
C ARG A 130 2.71 -16.28 13.20
N GLU A 131 1.53 -15.89 13.66
CA GLU A 131 0.75 -16.64 14.65
C GLU A 131 0.13 -17.88 13.97
N THR A 132 0.98 -18.84 13.61
CA THR A 132 0.61 -20.22 13.20
C THR A 132 1.88 -21.04 13.03
N ASP A 133 2.55 -21.38 14.14
CA ASP A 133 3.32 -22.64 14.23
C ASP A 133 3.55 -23.10 15.69
N GLN A 134 2.65 -22.76 16.61
CA GLN A 134 2.78 -23.11 18.03
C GLN A 134 1.54 -23.78 18.63
N ARG A 135 0.53 -24.10 17.80
CA ARG A 135 -0.67 -24.85 18.20
C ARG A 135 -0.76 -26.20 17.47
N THR A 136 0.37 -26.87 17.31
CA THR A 136 0.41 -28.26 16.83
C THR A 136 1.48 -29.12 17.51
N THR A 137 2.29 -28.57 18.43
CA THR A 137 3.29 -29.34 19.20
C THR A 137 2.93 -29.54 20.66
N SER A 138 1.72 -29.19 21.08
CA SER A 138 1.24 -29.41 22.46
C SER A 138 0.04 -30.35 22.51
N THR A 139 0.04 -31.44 21.75
CA THR A 139 -0.79 -32.61 22.09
C THR A 139 -0.18 -33.85 21.46
N THR A 140 0.18 -34.82 22.30
CA THR A 140 0.57 -36.23 22.02
C THR A 140 1.99 -36.58 22.47
N SER A 141 2.14 -36.80 23.77
CA SER A 141 2.79 -38.02 24.25
C SER A 141 1.81 -38.72 25.20
N PRO A 142 1.05 -39.72 24.73
CA PRO A 142 0.47 -40.72 25.61
C PRO A 142 1.58 -41.71 25.98
N GLY A 143 1.72 -41.98 27.27
CA GLY A 143 2.26 -43.24 27.77
C GLY A 143 3.73 -43.56 27.48
N PHE A 144 4.55 -43.46 28.51
CA PHE A 144 5.42 -44.59 28.82
C PHE A 144 5.08 -45.04 30.24
N SER A 145 4.11 -45.96 30.33
CA SER A 145 4.16 -47.01 31.35
C SER A 145 5.39 -47.86 31.04
N GLU A 146 6.21 -48.16 32.04
CA GLU A 146 6.47 -49.53 32.52
C GLU A 146 7.64 -49.54 33.52
N LEU A 147 7.31 -50.03 34.73
CA LEU A 147 8.13 -50.74 35.72
C LEU A 147 9.23 -49.97 36.48
#